data_AF-A0A2V0QPM5-F1
#
_entry.id   AF-A0A2V0QPM5-F1
#
_cell.length_a   1.000
_cell.length_b   1.000
_cell.length_c   1.000
_cell.angle_alpha   90.00
_cell.angle_beta   90.00
_cell.angle_gamma   90.00
#
_symmetry.space_group_name_H-M   'P 1'
#
loop_
_entity.id
_entity.type
_entity.pdbx_description
1 polymer ?
#
loop_
_entity_poly.entity_id
_entity_poly.type
_entity_poly.pdbx_seq_one_letter_code
_entity_poly.pdbx_strand_id
1 'polypeptide(L)' 'MLQIIFSMAGAGNRFAVAGYTDIKPLIPVHCVPMIKVVIDSLMPKCRQ' A
#
# COMPACT_ATOMS: atom_id res chain seq x y z
N MET A 1 -14.90 -15.82 7.58
CA MET A 1 -13.77 -15.00 8.06
C MET A 1 -12.95 -14.60 6.85
N LEU A 2 -12.70 -13.30 6.65
CA LEU A 2 -11.93 -12.80 5.51
C LEU A 2 -10.47 -12.59 5.94
N GLN A 3 -9.53 -13.16 5.18
CA GLN A 3 -8.09 -12.96 5.37
C GLN A 3 -7.52 -12.35 4.09
N ILE A 4 -6.81 -11.22 4.22
CA ILE A 4 -6.17 -10.52 3.11
C ILE A 4 -4.67 -10.53 3.36
N ILE A 5 -3.92 -11.08 2.40
CA ILE A 5 -2.46 -11.23 2.49
C ILE A 5 -1.83 -10.30 1.47
N PHE A 6 -0.94 -9.43 1.94
CA PHE A 6 -0.16 -8.54 1.08
C PHE A 6 1.28 -9.03 1.00
N SER A 7 1.80 -9.16 -0.21
CA SER A 7 3.23 -9.37 -0.40
C SER A 7 3.93 -8.01 -0.40
N MET A 8 4.70 -7.75 0.64
CA MET A 8 5.57 -6.58 0.75
C MET A 8 6.94 -6.85 0.09
N ALA A 9 7.07 -7.94 -0.67
CA ALA A 9 8.30 -8.33 -1.34
C ALA A 9 8.48 -7.55 -2.65
N GLY A 10 9.71 -7.10 -2.89
CA GLY A 10 10.11 -6.37 -4.09
C GLY A 10 10.61 -4.97 -3.75
N ALA A 11 11.85 -4.68 -4.12
CA ALA A 11 12.55 -3.43 -3.79
C ALA A 11 11.92 -2.16 -4.41
N GLY A 12 10.87 -2.29 -5.23
CA GLY A 12 10.27 -1.14 -5.92
C GLY A 12 11.28 -0.45 -6.84
N ASN A 13 12.10 -1.20 -7.57
CA ASN A 13 13.26 -0.67 -8.30
C ASN A 13 12.94 0.54 -9.21
N ARG A 14 11.74 0.57 -9.83
CA ARG A 14 11.28 1.72 -10.63
C ARG A 14 11.06 2.99 -9.80
N PHE A 15 10.59 2.84 -8.55
CA PHE A 15 10.42 3.93 -7.61
C PHE A 15 11.77 4.37 -7.02
N ALA A 16 12.67 3.42 -6.73
CA ALA A 16 14.03 3.75 -6.31
C ALA A 16 14.78 4.56 -7.39
N VAL A 17 14.71 4.13 -8.66
CA VAL A 17 15.28 4.88 -9.80
C VAL A 17 14.64 6.27 -9.97
N ALA A 18 13.36 6.43 -9.63
CA ALA A 18 12.67 7.72 -9.66
C ALA A 18 12.99 8.61 -8.43
N GLY A 19 13.86 8.16 -7.52
CA GLY A 19 14.32 8.95 -6.37
C GLY A 19 13.45 8.81 -5.11
N TYR A 20 12.52 7.86 -5.06
CA TYR A 20 11.77 7.58 -3.84
C TYR A 20 12.66 6.84 -2.83
N THR A 21 12.75 7.37 -1.62
CA THR A 21 13.52 6.79 -0.50
C THR A 21 12.75 5.69 0.22
N ASP A 22 11.42 5.81 0.24
CA ASP A 22 10.55 4.84 0.91
C ASP A 22 10.28 3.63 0.01
N ILE A 23 10.19 2.45 0.62
CA ILE A 23 9.77 1.24 -0.09
C ILE A 23 8.35 1.41 -0.64
N LYS A 24 8.07 0.84 -1.82
CA LYS A 24 6.82 1.04 -2.58
C LYS A 24 5.54 1.07 -1.73
N PRO A 25 5.28 0.12 -0.80
CA PRO A 25 4.04 0.14 -0.02
C PRO A 25 3.93 1.29 0.99
N LEU A 26 5.07 1.88 1.38
CA LEU A 26 5.16 2.97 2.35
C LEU A 26 5.28 4.34 1.69
N ILE A 27 5.49 4.40 0.38
CA ILE A 27 5.50 5.67 -0.37
C ILE A 27 4.20 6.44 -0.05
N PRO A 28 4.30 7.71 0.39
CA PRO A 28 3.14 8.50 0.75
C PRO A 28 2.31 8.86 -0.49
N VAL A 29 1.02 8.58 -0.43
CA VAL A 29 -0.02 8.96 -1.40
C VAL A 29 -1.10 9.70 -0.62
N HIS A 30 -1.41 10.95 -0.98
CA HIS A 30 -2.34 11.80 -0.21
C HIS A 30 -1.98 11.92 1.29
N CYS A 31 -0.69 12.06 1.60
CA CYS A 31 -0.17 12.14 2.96
C CYS A 31 -0.39 10.87 3.83
N VAL A 32 -0.81 9.75 3.23
CA VAL A 32 -0.91 8.45 3.90
C VAL A 32 -0.09 7.40 3.15
N PRO A 33 0.43 6.36 3.81
CA PRO A 33 1.14 5.29 3.11
C PRO A 33 0.26 4.63 2.03
N MET A 34 0.83 4.33 0.87
CA MET A 34 0.12 3.67 -0.25
C MET A 34 -0.71 2.45 0.20
N ILE A 35 -0.15 1.61 1.09
CA ILE A 35 -0.85 0.42 1.59
C ILE A 35 -2.15 0.75 2.33
N LYS A 36 -2.22 1.90 3.02
CA LYS A 36 -3.44 2.33 3.73
C LYS A 36 -4.57 2.62 2.76
N VAL A 37 -4.28 3.27 1.63
CA VAL A 37 -5.26 3.54 0.57
C VAL A 37 -5.85 2.23 0.02
N VAL A 38 -4.99 1.22 -0.18
CA VAL A 38 -5.41 -0.10 -0.67
C VAL A 38 -6.27 -0.83 0.35
N ILE A 39 -5.88 -0.81 1.63
CA ILE A 39 -6.66 -1.42 2.71
C ILE A 39 -8.03 -0.77 2.81
N ASP A 40 -8.10 0.57 2.86
CA ASP A 40 -9.36 1.31 2.97
C ASP A 40 -10.28 1.05 1.77
N SER A 41 -9.72 0.74 0.59
CA SER A 41 -10.49 0.36 -0.61
C SER A 41 -10.98 -1.10 -0.60
N LEU A 42 -10.22 -2.02 0.00
CA LEU A 42 -10.54 -3.46 0.01
C LEU A 42 -11.40 -3.85 1.20
N MET A 43 -11.38 -3.07 2.28
CA MET A 43 -12.20 -3.31 3.45
C MET A 43 -13.68 -3.22 3.05
N PRO A 44 -14.44 -4.32 3.16
CA PRO A 44 -15.87 -4.27 2.90
C PRO A 44 -16.49 -3.29 3.90
N LYS A 45 -17.27 -2.33 3.39
CA LYS A 45 -18.12 -1.52 4.24
C LYS A 45 -19.16 -2.47 4.84
N CYS A 46 -18.98 -2.84 6.11
CA CYS A 46 -20.04 -3.50 6.86
C CYS A 46 -21.27 -2.59 6.75
N ARG A 47 -22.32 -3.09 6.08
CA ARG A 47 -23.62 -2.45 6.07
C ARG A 47 -24.09 -2.44 7.52
N GLN A 48 -24.16 -1.25 8.11
CA GLN A 48 -24.96 -1.02 9.31
C GLN A 48 -26.43 -1.28 8.96
#